data_AF-A0A8C3LEA0-F1
#
_entry.id   AF-A0A8C3LEA0-F1
#
_cell.length_a   1.000
_cell.length_b   1.000
_cell.length_c   1.000
_cell.angle_alpha   90.00
_cell.angle_beta   90.00
_cell.angle_gamma   90.00
#
_symmetry.space_group_name_H-M   'P 1'
#
loop_
_entity.id
_entity.type
_entity.pdbx_description
1 polymer ?
#
loop_
_entity_poly.entity_id
_entity_poly.type
_entity_poly.pdbx_seq_one_letter_code
_entity_poly.pdbx_strand_id
1 'polypeptide(L)'
;MERPYQRLVPRSTGTPMKVEMLVHRGHSRPGAIHGPVMAKAEVERWFTAPGVRRIRLKEGGVRGSLFLPPGDGPFPGVIDMYGDEGGLIEFRSSLLATRGFAALSLPYFDFEDLPKVMKEFKLEYFEEAARFLQRHPKVKGPGVGVIGTGKGAELALSMITFLPEVVAAVCISGCSSNTVADLHYEILWWTGQDTSQHNHSLDGS
;
A
#
# COMPACT_ATOMS: atom_id res chain seq x y z
N MET A 1 -3.80 -23.13 -18.54
CA MET A 1 -2.50 -23.05 -19.23
C MET A 1 -2.04 -21.61 -19.14
N GLU A 2 -1.05 -21.31 -18.29
CA GLU A 2 -0.48 -19.97 -18.21
C GLU A 2 0.25 -19.64 -19.52
N ARG A 3 0.11 -18.41 -20.02
CA ARG A 3 0.82 -17.98 -21.21
C ARG A 3 2.23 -17.54 -20.79
N PRO A 4 3.30 -17.99 -21.46
CA PRO A 4 4.65 -17.57 -21.11
C PRO A 4 4.79 -16.04 -21.26
N TYR A 5 5.69 -15.45 -20.48
CA TYR A 5 6.01 -14.01 -20.45
C TYR A 5 4.89 -13.07 -19.97
N GLN A 6 3.82 -13.62 -19.38
CA GLN A 6 2.82 -12.80 -18.70
C GLN A 6 3.17 -12.60 -17.23
N ARG A 7 2.93 -11.39 -16.71
CA ARG A 7 2.98 -11.12 -15.28
C ARG A 7 1.92 -11.96 -14.58
N LEU A 8 2.32 -12.75 -13.59
CA LEU A 8 1.37 -13.45 -12.72
C LEU A 8 0.66 -12.41 -11.85
N VAL A 9 -0.65 -12.28 -12.02
CA VAL A 9 -1.49 -11.39 -11.22
C VAL A 9 -2.54 -12.23 -10.49
N PRO A 10 -2.40 -12.42 -9.16
CA PRO A 10 -3.41 -13.10 -8.37
C PRO A 10 -4.75 -12.37 -8.48
N ARG A 11 -5.80 -13.06 -8.94
CA ARG A 11 -7.12 -12.45 -9.19
C ARG A 11 -7.93 -12.20 -7.92
N SER A 12 -7.66 -12.94 -6.86
CA SER A 12 -8.38 -12.86 -5.60
C SER A 12 -7.50 -13.38 -4.46
N THR A 13 -7.60 -12.73 -3.30
CA THR A 13 -6.94 -13.13 -2.06
C THR A 13 -7.73 -14.19 -1.28
N GLY A 14 -8.99 -14.42 -1.66
CA GLY A 14 -9.89 -15.41 -1.04
C GLY A 14 -9.87 -16.79 -1.70
N THR A 15 -9.14 -16.95 -2.81
CA THR A 15 -9.00 -18.23 -3.52
C THR A 15 -7.52 -18.61 -3.63
N PRO A 16 -7.14 -19.87 -3.41
CA PRO A 16 -5.75 -20.27 -3.54
C PRO A 16 -5.32 -20.32 -5.00
N MET A 17 -4.03 -20.13 -5.23
CA MET A 17 -3.40 -20.51 -6.49
C MET A 17 -3.14 -22.02 -6.46
N LYS A 18 -3.66 -22.75 -7.45
CA LYS A 18 -3.41 -24.18 -7.61
C LYS A 18 -2.14 -24.40 -8.42
N VAL A 19 -1.18 -25.11 -7.84
CA VAL A 19 0.10 -25.45 -8.46
C VAL A 19 0.12 -26.96 -8.68
N GLU A 20 0.16 -27.36 -9.95
CA GLU A 20 0.38 -28.75 -10.30
C GLU A 20 1.88 -29.08 -10.24
N MET A 21 2.23 -30.10 -9.47
CA MET A 21 3.59 -30.62 -9.36
C MET A 21 3.67 -31.97 -10.07
N LEU A 22 4.56 -32.06 -11.06
CA LEU A 22 4.79 -33.26 -11.85
C LEU A 22 6.22 -33.76 -11.60
N VAL A 23 6.35 -35.05 -11.27
CA VAL A 23 7.64 -35.73 -11.19
C VAL A 23 7.82 -36.52 -12.48
N HIS A 24 8.80 -36.15 -13.29
CA HIS A 24 9.11 -36.84 -14.54
C HIS A 24 10.26 -37.84 -14.36
N ARG A 25 10.24 -38.93 -15.13
CA ARG A 25 11.35 -39.89 -15.17
C ARG A 25 12.54 -39.28 -15.90
N GLY A 26 13.71 -39.33 -15.25
CA GLY A 26 14.98 -38.88 -15.83
C GLY A 26 15.15 -37.35 -15.79
N HIS A 27 16.23 -36.88 -16.40
CA HIS A 27 16.55 -35.45 -16.49
C HIS A 27 16.48 -34.99 -17.94
N SER A 28 15.58 -34.05 -18.23
CA SER A 28 15.47 -33.40 -19.54
C SER A 28 16.23 -32.08 -19.53
N ARG A 29 16.99 -31.80 -20.60
CA ARG A 29 17.61 -30.48 -20.81
C ARG A 29 16.53 -29.40 -20.99
N PRO A 30 16.82 -28.12 -20.69
CA PRO A 30 15.90 -27.02 -20.99
C PRO A 30 15.44 -27.07 -22.46
N GLY A 31 14.12 -27.03 -22.69
CA GLY A 31 13.51 -27.08 -24.02
C GLY A 31 13.29 -28.48 -24.61
N ALA A 32 13.76 -29.55 -23.97
CA ALA A 32 13.44 -30.92 -24.38
C ALA A 32 12.08 -31.37 -23.82
N ILE A 33 11.41 -32.29 -24.54
CA ILE A 33 10.19 -32.94 -24.04
C ILE A 33 10.55 -33.70 -22.75
N HIS A 34 9.74 -33.51 -21.70
CA HIS A 34 9.93 -34.19 -20.44
C HIS A 34 9.69 -35.70 -20.58
N GLY A 35 10.44 -36.52 -19.81
CA GLY A 35 10.16 -37.95 -19.70
C GLY A 35 8.75 -38.23 -19.15
N PRO A 36 8.30 -39.50 -19.12
CA PRO A 36 6.95 -39.82 -18.62
C PRO A 36 6.74 -39.36 -17.18
N VAL A 37 5.53 -38.90 -16.86
CA VAL A 37 5.14 -38.51 -15.49
C VAL A 37 5.06 -39.76 -14.63
N MET A 38 5.80 -39.76 -13.52
CA MET A 38 5.88 -40.84 -12.53
C MET A 38 4.98 -40.59 -11.32
N ALA A 39 4.77 -39.31 -10.96
CA ALA A 39 3.88 -38.91 -9.89
C ALA A 39 3.33 -37.51 -10.17
N LYS A 40 2.16 -37.21 -9.62
CA LYS A 40 1.48 -35.92 -9.71
C LYS A 40 0.89 -35.56 -8.35
N ALA A 41 1.00 -34.28 -7.99
CA ALA A 41 0.31 -33.69 -6.85
C ALA A 41 -0.25 -32.31 -7.22
N GLU A 42 -1.32 -31.88 -6.55
CA GLU A 42 -1.82 -30.51 -6.61
C GLU A 42 -1.56 -29.84 -5.26
N VAL A 43 -0.96 -28.66 -5.27
CA VAL A 43 -0.67 -27.87 -4.07
C VAL A 43 -1.43 -26.56 -4.14
N GLU A 44 -2.19 -26.26 -3.09
CA GLU A 44 -2.88 -24.99 -2.93
C GLU A 44 -2.00 -23.97 -2.20
N ARG A 45 -1.79 -22.80 -2.82
CA ARG A 45 -1.04 -21.69 -2.25
C ARG A 45 -1.99 -20.55 -1.90
N TRP A 46 -2.26 -20.40 -0.61
CA TRP A 46 -3.16 -19.39 -0.06
C TRP A 46 -2.43 -18.05 0.16
N PHE A 47 -3.11 -16.93 -0.14
CA PHE A 47 -2.64 -15.57 0.13
C PHE A 47 -3.05 -15.05 1.51
N THR A 48 -3.92 -15.79 2.19
CA THR A 48 -4.60 -15.38 3.41
C THR A 48 -4.68 -16.57 4.35
N ALA A 49 -4.21 -16.44 5.59
CA ALA A 49 -4.39 -17.47 6.61
C ALA A 49 -5.83 -17.54 7.12
N PRO A 50 -6.27 -18.71 7.65
CA PRO A 50 -7.58 -18.84 8.29
C PRO A 50 -7.82 -17.76 9.35
N GLY A 51 -9.03 -17.19 9.36
CA GLY A 51 -9.47 -16.19 10.34
C GLY A 51 -9.05 -14.75 10.05
N VAL A 52 -8.20 -14.48 9.05
CA VAL A 52 -7.99 -13.11 8.58
C VAL A 52 -9.28 -12.59 7.96
N ARG A 53 -9.72 -11.40 8.39
CA ARG A 53 -10.94 -10.76 7.90
C ARG A 53 -10.61 -9.69 6.88
N ARG A 54 -11.27 -9.71 5.73
CA ARG A 54 -11.21 -8.65 4.71
C ARG A 54 -12.43 -7.75 4.83
N ILE A 55 -12.21 -6.45 5.02
CA ILE A 55 -13.24 -5.42 5.12
C ILE A 55 -13.06 -4.46 3.94
N ARG A 56 -14.09 -4.32 3.12
CA ARG A 56 -14.08 -3.41 1.97
C ARG A 56 -14.47 -2.00 2.43
N LEU A 57 -13.66 -1.00 2.13
CA LEU A 57 -13.95 0.40 2.45
C LEU A 57 -14.67 1.07 1.28
N LYS A 58 -15.88 1.59 1.54
CA LYS A 58 -16.73 2.30 0.56
C LYS A 58 -17.38 3.57 1.12
N GLU A 59 -17.28 3.81 2.42
CA GLU A 59 -17.85 4.97 3.09
C GLU A 59 -16.74 5.98 3.39
N GLY A 60 -17.02 7.28 3.15
CA GLY A 60 -16.01 8.34 3.23
C GLY A 60 -15.18 8.51 1.94
N GLY A 61 -14.07 9.26 2.05
CA GLY A 61 -13.18 9.52 0.91
C GLY A 61 -12.25 8.34 0.60
N VAL A 62 -11.87 7.57 1.62
CA VAL A 62 -10.89 6.49 1.52
C VAL A 62 -11.49 5.24 0.85
N ARG A 63 -10.85 4.79 -0.23
CA ARG A 63 -11.16 3.51 -0.88
C ARG A 63 -10.07 2.50 -0.56
N GLY A 64 -10.43 1.22 -0.48
CA GLY A 64 -9.45 0.19 -0.17
C GLY A 64 -10.04 -1.04 0.48
N SER A 65 -9.14 -1.93 0.88
CA SER A 65 -9.53 -3.12 1.66
C SER A 65 -8.64 -3.24 2.88
N LEU A 66 -9.27 -3.29 4.04
CA LEU A 66 -8.60 -3.51 5.32
C LEU A 66 -8.60 -5.02 5.63
N PHE A 67 -7.41 -5.56 5.85
CA PHE A 67 -7.19 -6.92 6.30
C PHE A 67 -6.85 -6.92 7.79
N LEU A 68 -7.63 -7.65 8.58
CA LEU A 68 -7.43 -7.76 10.02
C LEU A 68 -7.00 -9.19 10.38
N PRO A 69 -5.92 -9.37 11.15
CA PRO A 69 -5.54 -10.66 11.70
C PRO A 69 -6.68 -11.25 12.58
N PRO A 70 -6.71 -12.59 12.76
CA PRO A 70 -7.57 -13.20 13.76
C PRO A 70 -7.16 -12.76 15.18
N GLY A 71 -8.11 -12.80 16.12
CA GLY A 71 -7.91 -12.43 17.52
C GLY A 71 -8.41 -11.03 17.88
N ASP A 72 -8.19 -10.66 19.14
CA ASP A 72 -8.78 -9.45 19.73
C ASP A 72 -8.02 -8.17 19.35
N GLY A 73 -6.72 -8.28 19.05
CA GLY A 73 -5.85 -7.14 18.78
C GLY A 73 -5.45 -6.40 20.07
N PRO A 74 -5.02 -5.12 19.98
CA PRO A 74 -4.80 -4.36 18.75
C PRO A 74 -3.55 -4.84 18.01
N PHE A 75 -3.53 -4.61 16.70
CA PHE A 75 -2.45 -5.01 15.79
C PHE A 75 -1.69 -3.78 15.30
N PRO A 76 -0.37 -3.87 15.03
CA PRO A 76 0.33 -2.81 14.31
C PRO A 76 -0.36 -2.55 12.97
N GLY A 77 -0.69 -1.28 12.69
CA GLY A 77 -1.34 -0.86 11.45
C GLY A 77 -0.33 -0.57 10.35
N VAL A 78 -0.63 -0.99 9.13
CA VAL A 78 0.18 -0.67 7.94
C VAL A 78 -0.70 -0.30 6.75
N ILE A 79 -0.36 0.79 6.07
CA ILE A 79 -0.92 1.17 4.77
C ILE A 79 -0.03 0.60 3.68
N ASP A 80 -0.63 -0.04 2.69
CA ASP A 80 0.04 -0.76 1.61
C ASP A 80 -0.34 -0.14 0.25
N MET A 81 0.67 0.38 -0.46
CA MET A 81 0.51 1.07 -1.75
C MET A 81 1.36 0.42 -2.85
N TYR A 82 0.71 0.12 -3.97
CA TYR A 82 1.39 -0.28 -5.21
C TYR A 82 1.73 0.93 -6.08
N GLY A 83 2.36 0.70 -7.22
CA GLY A 83 2.89 1.73 -8.09
C GLY A 83 1.87 2.27 -9.07
N ASP A 84 2.29 2.41 -10.32
CA ASP A 84 1.55 2.99 -11.43
C ASP A 84 0.63 1.98 -12.14
N GLU A 85 0.40 0.81 -11.54
CA GLU A 85 -0.52 -0.17 -12.10
C GLU A 85 -2.00 0.24 -12.01
N GLY A 86 -2.33 1.14 -11.06
CA GLY A 86 -3.71 1.53 -10.78
C GLY A 86 -4.54 0.42 -10.15
N GLY A 87 -5.80 0.72 -9.83
CA GLY A 87 -6.69 -0.27 -9.25
C GLY A 87 -6.31 -0.66 -7.81
N LEU A 88 -7.01 -1.68 -7.31
CA LEU A 88 -6.78 -2.23 -5.98
C LEU A 88 -5.99 -3.53 -6.06
N ILE A 89 -4.83 -3.54 -5.40
CA ILE A 89 -3.97 -4.71 -5.27
C ILE A 89 -3.90 -5.13 -3.80
N GLU A 90 -4.29 -6.38 -3.51
CA GLU A 90 -4.56 -6.81 -2.13
C GLU A 90 -3.61 -7.89 -1.60
N PHE A 91 -2.86 -8.57 -2.48
CA PHE A 91 -2.15 -9.80 -2.09
C PHE A 91 -1.04 -9.57 -1.07
N ARG A 92 -0.38 -8.40 -1.07
CA ARG A 92 0.63 -8.08 -0.06
C ARG A 92 -0.02 -7.78 1.29
N SER A 93 -1.10 -7.00 1.32
CA SER A 93 -1.85 -6.73 2.55
C SER A 93 -2.44 -7.98 3.19
N SER A 94 -2.98 -8.91 2.40
CA SER A 94 -3.51 -10.18 2.94
C SER A 94 -2.41 -11.05 3.58
N LEU A 95 -1.22 -11.05 2.97
CA LEU A 95 -0.04 -11.72 3.52
C LEU A 95 0.51 -11.02 4.77
N LEU A 96 0.48 -9.67 4.82
CA LEU A 96 0.84 -8.90 6.00
C LEU A 96 -0.11 -9.18 7.18
N ALA A 97 -1.42 -9.28 6.92
CA ALA A 97 -2.39 -9.63 7.95
C ALA A 97 -2.22 -11.06 8.48
N THR A 98 -1.78 -11.97 7.62
CA THR A 98 -1.36 -13.32 8.03
C THR A 98 -0.16 -13.30 9.00
N ARG A 99 0.61 -12.20 9.01
CA ARG A 99 1.77 -11.99 9.90
C ARG A 99 1.47 -11.04 11.06
N GLY A 100 0.19 -10.76 11.35
CA GLY A 100 -0.22 -10.02 12.54
C GLY A 100 -0.33 -8.50 12.37
N PHE A 101 -0.37 -7.99 11.13
CA PHE A 101 -0.59 -6.57 10.86
C PHE A 101 -2.03 -6.26 10.46
N ALA A 102 -2.61 -5.17 10.95
CA ALA A 102 -3.82 -4.61 10.35
C ALA A 102 -3.43 -3.85 9.07
N ALA A 103 -3.66 -4.46 7.91
CA ALA A 103 -3.10 -3.99 6.65
C ALA A 103 -4.17 -3.38 5.73
N LEU A 104 -4.01 -2.11 5.35
CA LEU A 104 -4.90 -1.40 4.43
C LEU A 104 -4.29 -1.35 3.04
N SER A 105 -4.86 -2.09 2.08
CA SER A 105 -4.57 -1.92 0.66
C SER A 105 -5.19 -0.60 0.18
N LEU A 106 -4.34 0.38 -0.15
CA LEU A 106 -4.75 1.74 -0.49
C LEU A 106 -4.51 2.05 -1.98
N PRO A 107 -5.54 1.94 -2.82
CA PRO A 107 -5.51 2.50 -4.17
C PRO A 107 -5.61 4.03 -4.09
N TYR A 108 -5.05 4.71 -5.08
CA TYR A 108 -5.08 6.18 -5.17
C TYR A 108 -5.47 6.70 -6.56
N PHE A 109 -5.65 5.82 -7.55
CA PHE A 109 -6.22 6.12 -8.88
C PHE A 109 -6.72 4.84 -9.56
N ASP A 110 -7.46 5.01 -10.66
CA ASP A 110 -8.06 3.97 -11.51
C ASP A 110 -8.84 2.90 -10.73
N PHE A 111 -9.61 3.35 -9.74
CA PHE A 111 -10.33 2.44 -8.88
C PHE A 111 -11.62 3.04 -8.31
N GLU A 112 -12.75 2.37 -8.57
CA GLU A 112 -14.09 2.89 -8.23
C GLU A 112 -14.27 4.35 -8.69
N ASP A 113 -14.55 5.25 -7.75
CA ASP A 113 -14.76 6.69 -7.91
C ASP A 113 -13.49 7.53 -7.70
N LEU A 114 -12.33 6.91 -7.49
CA LEU A 114 -11.04 7.61 -7.51
C LEU A 114 -10.73 8.14 -8.93
N PRO A 115 -9.82 9.14 -9.04
CA PRO A 115 -9.39 9.67 -10.33
C PRO A 115 -8.99 8.56 -11.32
N LYS A 116 -9.44 8.65 -12.57
CA LYS A 116 -9.19 7.62 -13.59
C LYS A 116 -7.76 7.58 -14.10
N VAL A 117 -7.03 8.68 -13.96
CA VAL A 117 -5.67 8.82 -14.46
C VAL A 117 -4.78 9.40 -13.38
N MET A 118 -3.51 9.04 -13.44
CA MET A 118 -2.48 9.56 -12.56
C MET A 118 -2.02 10.94 -13.04
N LYS A 119 -2.67 12.01 -12.59
CA LYS A 119 -2.33 13.39 -12.99
C LYS A 119 -1.84 14.22 -11.82
N GLU A 120 -2.60 14.22 -10.73
CA GLU A 120 -2.30 14.98 -9.52
C GLU A 120 -2.68 14.14 -8.29
N PHE A 121 -1.95 14.35 -7.20
CA PHE A 121 -2.19 13.75 -5.92
C PHE A 121 -2.37 14.81 -4.85
N LYS A 122 -3.30 14.55 -3.94
CA LYS A 122 -3.59 15.38 -2.76
C LYS A 122 -3.20 14.58 -1.53
N LEU A 123 -2.22 15.05 -0.79
CA LEU A 123 -1.69 14.32 0.35
C LEU A 123 -2.75 14.16 1.47
N GLU A 124 -3.77 15.01 1.48
CA GLU A 124 -4.95 14.96 2.35
C GLU A 124 -5.72 13.63 2.21
N TYR A 125 -5.75 13.01 1.02
CA TYR A 125 -6.35 11.68 0.84
C TYR A 125 -5.59 10.60 1.63
N PHE A 126 -4.27 10.69 1.61
CA PHE A 126 -3.39 9.75 2.31
C PHE A 126 -3.39 10.01 3.83
N GLU A 127 -3.53 11.28 4.23
CA GLU A 127 -3.76 11.68 5.62
C GLU A 127 -5.09 11.12 6.16
N GLU A 128 -6.18 11.23 5.39
CA GLU A 128 -7.48 10.64 5.75
C GLU A 128 -7.34 9.12 5.93
N ALA A 129 -6.62 8.44 5.04
CA ALA A 129 -6.36 7.00 5.14
C ALA A 129 -5.51 6.63 6.37
N ALA A 130 -4.48 7.40 6.69
CA ALA A 130 -3.65 7.22 7.89
C ALA A 130 -4.48 7.38 9.17
N ARG A 131 -5.28 8.44 9.25
CA ARG A 131 -6.17 8.71 10.38
C ARG A 131 -7.28 7.67 10.50
N PHE A 132 -7.84 7.22 9.38
CA PHE A 132 -8.84 6.15 9.35
C PHE A 132 -8.27 4.88 9.99
N LEU A 133 -7.09 4.45 9.54
CA LEU A 133 -6.46 3.24 10.05
C LEU A 133 -6.05 3.39 11.52
N GLN A 134 -5.45 4.52 11.90
CA GLN A 134 -5.03 4.81 13.27
C GLN A 134 -6.22 4.82 14.26
N ARG A 135 -7.39 5.32 13.85
CA ARG A 135 -8.61 5.35 14.68
C ARG A 135 -9.33 4.00 14.79
N HIS A 136 -8.96 3.02 13.98
CA HIS A 136 -9.63 1.73 14.00
C HIS A 136 -9.36 1.01 15.34
N PRO A 137 -10.38 0.48 16.04
CA PRO A 137 -10.24 -0.03 17.41
C PRO A 137 -9.31 -1.24 17.54
N LYS A 138 -9.06 -1.95 16.44
CA LYS A 138 -8.09 -3.07 16.37
C LYS A 138 -6.69 -2.65 15.90
N VAL A 139 -6.40 -1.36 15.77
CA VAL A 139 -5.08 -0.87 15.37
C VAL A 139 -4.35 -0.29 16.58
N LYS A 140 -3.09 -0.65 16.74
CA LYS A 140 -2.24 -0.20 17.83
C LYS A 140 -1.67 1.18 17.49
N GLY A 141 -1.85 2.16 18.39
CA GLY A 141 -1.17 3.45 18.31
C GLY A 141 0.32 3.39 18.70
N PRO A 142 1.06 4.52 18.64
CA PRO A 142 0.57 5.89 18.43
C PRO A 142 0.39 6.30 16.95
N GLY A 143 0.84 5.51 15.99
CA GLY A 143 0.74 5.81 14.57
C GLY A 143 0.74 4.55 13.71
N VAL A 144 0.82 4.72 12.39
CA VAL A 144 0.79 3.63 11.42
C VAL A 144 2.09 3.54 10.63
N GLY A 145 2.41 2.34 10.14
CA GLY A 145 3.44 2.15 9.13
C GLY A 145 2.88 2.37 7.72
N VAL A 146 3.76 2.68 6.77
CA VAL A 146 3.46 2.68 5.33
C VAL A 146 4.45 1.78 4.60
N ILE A 147 3.97 1.01 3.62
CA ILE A 147 4.81 0.22 2.71
C ILE A 147 4.40 0.54 1.28
N GLY A 148 5.38 0.86 0.44
CA GLY A 148 5.15 1.25 -0.94
C GLY A 148 6.09 0.52 -1.91
N THR A 149 5.63 0.34 -3.16
CA THR A 149 6.47 -0.09 -4.29
C THR A 149 6.35 0.87 -5.46
N GLY A 150 7.48 1.19 -6.11
CA GLY A 150 7.51 2.10 -7.26
C GLY A 150 6.93 3.46 -6.89
N LYS A 151 5.88 3.91 -7.61
CA LYS A 151 5.19 5.18 -7.28
C LYS A 151 4.59 5.21 -5.87
N GLY A 152 4.06 4.08 -5.38
CA GLY A 152 3.57 3.96 -4.02
C GLY A 152 4.66 4.13 -2.96
N ALA A 153 5.92 3.85 -3.30
CA ALA A 153 7.05 4.10 -2.42
C ALA A 153 7.43 5.59 -2.35
N GLU A 154 7.31 6.34 -3.45
CA GLU A 154 7.46 7.80 -3.44
C GLU A 154 6.39 8.46 -2.55
N LEU A 155 5.14 7.98 -2.67
CA LEU A 155 4.03 8.42 -1.81
C LEU A 155 4.28 8.06 -0.35
N ALA A 156 4.79 6.86 -0.06
CA ALA A 156 5.16 6.45 1.30
C ALA A 156 6.23 7.37 1.92
N LEU A 157 7.25 7.78 1.14
CA LEU A 157 8.26 8.74 1.57
C LEU A 157 7.68 10.15 1.80
N SER A 158 6.73 10.57 0.97
CA SER A 158 6.02 11.83 1.15
C SER A 158 5.16 11.80 2.42
N MET A 159 4.42 10.71 2.64
CA MET A 159 3.61 10.52 3.83
C MET A 159 4.43 10.58 5.12
N ILE A 160 5.55 9.86 5.23
CA ILE A 160 6.41 9.92 6.44
C ILE A 160 7.06 11.29 6.66
N THR A 161 7.23 12.08 5.60
CA THR A 161 7.84 13.43 5.69
C THR A 161 6.84 14.46 6.20
N PHE A 162 5.58 14.39 5.77
CA PHE A 162 4.60 15.46 5.97
C PHE A 162 3.45 15.09 6.91
N LEU A 163 3.19 13.79 7.15
CA LEU A 163 2.06 13.32 7.93
C LEU A 163 2.52 12.76 9.29
N PRO A 164 2.19 13.42 10.41
CA PRO A 164 2.61 12.97 11.74
C PRO A 164 2.01 11.62 12.18
N GLU A 165 0.94 11.17 11.52
CA GLU A 165 0.31 9.87 11.79
C GLU A 165 1.18 8.68 11.35
N VAL A 166 2.14 8.91 10.45
CA VAL A 166 3.01 7.87 9.90
C VAL A 166 4.32 7.84 10.68
N VAL A 167 4.65 6.69 11.26
CA VAL A 167 5.81 6.54 12.18
C VAL A 167 6.92 5.66 11.63
N ALA A 168 6.66 4.95 10.53
CA ALA A 168 7.64 4.11 9.85
C ALA A 168 7.27 3.96 8.37
N ALA A 169 8.28 3.95 7.49
CA ALA A 169 8.09 3.75 6.06
C ALA A 169 9.00 2.64 5.52
N VAL A 170 8.45 1.80 4.64
CA VAL A 170 9.19 0.81 3.84
C VAL A 170 9.10 1.21 2.37
N CYS A 171 10.23 1.58 1.80
CA CYS A 171 10.37 1.99 0.40
C CYS A 171 10.96 0.84 -0.42
N ILE A 172 10.20 0.31 -1.39
CA ILE A 172 10.66 -0.75 -2.30
C ILE A 172 10.76 -0.17 -3.71
N SER A 173 12.00 0.01 -4.19
CA SER A 173 12.26 0.53 -5.53
C SER A 173 11.58 1.89 -5.82
N GLY A 174 11.51 2.76 -4.82
CA GLY A 174 10.96 4.12 -4.95
C GLY A 174 12.02 5.16 -5.32
N CYS A 175 11.56 6.29 -5.85
CA CYS A 175 12.37 7.50 -5.99
C CYS A 175 12.21 8.39 -4.76
N SER A 176 13.26 9.13 -4.37
CA SER A 176 13.15 10.17 -3.34
C SER A 176 12.56 11.48 -3.86
N SER A 177 12.40 11.60 -5.18
CA SER A 177 11.81 12.75 -5.85
C SER A 177 10.39 12.43 -6.27
N ASN A 178 9.51 13.43 -6.27
CA ASN A 178 8.17 13.27 -6.83
C ASN A 178 8.25 13.23 -8.36
N THR A 179 7.85 12.12 -8.97
CA THR A 179 7.88 11.93 -10.44
C THR A 179 6.48 11.71 -11.02
N VAL A 180 6.30 11.91 -12.33
CA VAL A 180 5.08 11.58 -13.12
C VAL A 180 3.82 12.42 -12.84
N ALA A 181 3.51 12.74 -11.58
CA ALA A 181 2.30 13.46 -11.19
C ALA A 181 2.61 14.45 -10.07
N ASP A 182 1.96 15.62 -10.11
CA ASP A 182 2.14 16.64 -9.09
C ASP A 182 1.58 16.17 -7.74
N LEU A 183 2.31 16.46 -6.66
CA LEU A 183 1.88 16.16 -5.30
C LEU A 183 1.66 17.47 -4.54
N HIS A 184 0.43 17.69 -4.10
CA HIS A 184 0.02 18.85 -3.33
C HIS A 184 -0.27 18.45 -1.89
N TYR A 185 0.15 19.29 -0.95
CA TYR A 185 -0.23 19.23 0.46
C TYR A 185 -0.25 20.66 0.97
N GLU A 186 -1.39 21.12 1.49
CA GLU A 186 -1.67 22.45 2.07
C GLU A 186 -0.86 23.65 1.50
N ILE A 187 -1.56 24.67 0.98
CA ILE A 187 -0.91 25.93 0.56
C ILE A 187 -0.21 26.55 1.78
N LEU A 188 1.12 26.45 1.83
CA LEU A 188 1.94 27.12 2.83
C LEU A 188 1.89 28.64 2.57
N TRP A 189 0.85 29.32 3.06
CA TRP A 189 0.82 30.77 3.09
C TRP A 189 1.79 31.23 4.17
N TRP A 190 3.02 31.57 3.78
CA TRP A 190 3.87 32.39 4.63
C TRP A 190 3.30 33.82 4.57
N THR A 191 2.29 34.13 5.39
CA THR A 191 2.01 35.54 5.70
C THR A 191 3.09 36.00 6.66
N GLY A 192 4.27 36.29 6.11
CA GLY A 192 5.23 37.15 6.77
C GLY A 192 4.60 38.53 6.88
N GLN A 193 3.88 38.77 7.98
CA GLN A 193 3.64 40.15 8.40
C GLN A 193 5.00 40.73 8.76
N ASP A 194 5.43 41.60 7.87
CA ASP A 194 6.43 42.62 8.04
C ASP A 194 6.27 43.30 9.41
N THR A 195 7.05 42.88 10.40
CA THR A 195 7.30 43.68 11.60
C THR A 195 8.53 44.53 11.36
N SER A 196 8.43 45.46 10.41
CA SER A 196 9.33 46.61 10.33
C SER A 196 8.51 47.87 10.15
N GLN A 197 8.18 48.52 11.28
CA GLN A 197 8.19 49.97 11.49
C GLN A 197 7.46 50.33 12.80
N HIS A 198 8.22 50.45 13.88
CA HIS A 198 8.10 51.62 14.74
C HIS A 198 9.49 52.00 15.23
N ASN A 199 10.14 52.84 14.43
CA ASN A 199 11.17 53.76 14.88
C ASN A 199 10.54 54.65 15.96
N HIS A 200 10.97 54.51 17.22
CA HIS A 200 10.92 55.59 18.18
C HIS A 200 12.35 55.98 18.54
N SER A 201 12.81 57.05 17.92
CA SER A 201 13.94 57.85 18.38
C SER A 201 13.58 59.31 18.11
N LEU A 202 13.17 60.04 19.15
CA LEU A 202 13.40 61.47 19.28
C LEU A 202 13.60 61.81 20.77
N ASP A 203 14.69 62.54 21.00
CA ASP A 203 15.23 63.08 22.24
C ASP A 203 14.27 63.95 23.07
N GLY A 204 14.62 64.12 24.36
CA GLY A 204 14.45 65.41 25.03
C GLY A 204 14.06 65.36 26.51
N SER A 205 15.01 65.16 27.42
CA SER A 205 15.34 66.01 28.60
C SER A 205 16.38 65.35 29.50
#